data_AF-A0A7K4MY59-F1
#
_entry.id   AF-A0A7K4MY59-F1
#
_cell.length_a   1.000
_cell.length_b   1.000
_cell.length_c   1.000
_cell.angle_alpha   90.00
_cell.angle_beta   90.00
_cell.angle_gamma   90.00
#
_symmetry.space_group_name_H-M   'P 1'
#
loop_
_entity.id
_entity.type
_entity.pdbx_description
1 polymer ?
#
loop_
_entity_poly.entity_id
_entity_poly.type
_entity_poly.pdbx_seq_one_letter_code
_entity_poly.pdbx_strand_id
1 'polypeptide(L)'
;MEMKQEEDNNIQIFINKKEMLYSHQNMARVINSFLPYLTNDDLTELGQDILDLFNHREKKEVESKLEVEKHSWPYPDTKKQI
;
A
#
# COMPACT_ATOMS: atom_id res chain seq x y z
N MET A 1 6.17 13.66 5.51
CA MET A 1 6.54 13.04 4.22
C MET A 1 5.73 13.78 3.18
N GLU A 2 6.36 14.68 2.42
CA GLU A 2 5.71 15.30 1.26
C GLU A 2 5.34 14.19 0.29
N MET A 3 4.05 14.04 -0.01
CA MET A 3 3.63 13.18 -1.10
C MET A 3 4.09 13.87 -2.38
N LYS A 4 5.08 13.28 -3.06
CA LYS A 4 5.45 13.69 -4.42
C LYS A 4 4.16 13.74 -5.25
N GLN A 5 3.97 14.83 -6.00
CA GLN A 5 2.85 14.95 -6.94
C GLN A 5 2.82 13.67 -7.80
N GLU A 6 1.67 12.99 -7.82
CA GLU A 6 1.47 11.83 -8.68
C GLU A 6 1.61 12.34 -10.12
N GLU A 7 2.71 11.98 -10.77
CA GLU A 7 2.82 12.14 -12.22
C GLU A 7 1.68 11.35 -12.85
N ASP A 8 0.94 12.00 -13.73
CA ASP A 8 -0.23 11.45 -14.43
C ASP A 8 0.26 10.39 -15.45
N ASN A 9 0.72 9.26 -14.92
CA ASN A 9 1.37 8.22 -15.68
C ASN A 9 0.32 7.40 -16.42
N ASN A 10 0.29 7.56 -17.75
CA ASN A 10 -0.50 6.68 -18.60
C ASN A 10 0.23 5.34 -18.79
N ILE A 11 -0.17 4.33 -18.02
CA ILE A 11 0.48 3.01 -18.01
C ILE A 11 -0.28 2.03 -18.90
N GLN A 12 0.43 1.44 -19.87
CA GLN A 12 -0.04 0.31 -20.66
C GLN A 12 0.72 -0.97 -20.28
N ILE A 13 -0.01 -2.06 -20.04
CA ILE A 13 0.56 -3.34 -19.61
C ILE A 13 0.67 -4.27 -20.80
N PHE A 14 1.88 -4.69 -21.12
CA PHE A 14 2.14 -5.72 -22.13
C PHE A 14 2.74 -6.97 -21.48
N ILE A 15 2.11 -8.12 -21.69
CA ILE A 15 2.64 -9.43 -21.28
C ILE A 15 2.77 -10.29 -22.54
N ASN A 16 3.97 -10.78 -22.83
CA ASN A 16 4.26 -11.57 -24.04
C ASN A 16 3.83 -10.86 -25.34
N LYS A 17 4.11 -9.55 -25.44
CA LYS A 17 3.73 -8.68 -26.57
C LYS A 17 2.23 -8.53 -26.81
N LYS A 18 1.40 -9.01 -25.87
CA LYS A 18 -0.05 -8.80 -25.88
C LYS A 18 -0.40 -7.73 -24.87
N GLU A 19 -1.19 -6.75 -25.30
CA GLU A 19 -1.77 -5.75 -24.40
C GLU A 19 -2.77 -6.42 -23.45
N MET A 20 -2.65 -6.08 -22.17
CA MET A 20 -3.45 -6.64 -21.09
C MET A 20 -4.16 -5.51 -20.35
N LEU A 21 -5.40 -5.78 -19.93
CA LEU A 21 -6.16 -4.86 -19.10
C LEU A 21 -5.48 -4.60 -17.75
N TYR A 22 -5.72 -3.43 -17.20
CA TYR A 22 -5.30 -3.09 -15.85
C TYR A 22 -6.03 -3.96 -14.82
N SER A 23 -5.28 -4.85 -14.15
CA SER A 23 -5.78 -5.66 -13.05
C SER A 23 -4.65 -5.92 -12.05
N HIS A 24 -4.99 -6.16 -10.78
CA HIS A 24 -4.00 -6.50 -9.75
C HIS A 24 -3.08 -7.66 -10.16
N GLN A 25 -3.65 -8.69 -10.80
CA GLN A 25 -2.90 -9.85 -11.25
C GLN A 25 -1.92 -9.50 -12.38
N ASN A 26 -2.35 -8.67 -13.34
CA ASN A 26 -1.51 -8.26 -14.47
C ASN A 26 -0.40 -7.31 -14.02
N MET A 27 -0.68 -6.38 -13.11
CA MET A 27 0.33 -5.52 -12.50
C MET A 27 1.39 -6.33 -11.76
N ALA A 28 0.95 -7.26 -10.89
CA ALA A 28 1.88 -8.11 -10.15
C ALA A 28 2.76 -8.95 -11.09
N ARG A 29 2.18 -9.48 -12.18
CA ARG A 29 2.95 -10.20 -13.21
C ARG A 29 4.02 -9.34 -13.87
N VAL A 30 3.68 -8.10 -14.22
CA VAL A 30 4.63 -7.17 -14.84
C VAL A 30 5.74 -6.80 -13.86
N ILE A 31 5.41 -6.40 -12.63
CA ILE A 31 6.41 -6.08 -11.59
C ILE A 31 7.35 -7.26 -11.38
N ASN A 32 6.80 -8.47 -11.19
CA ASN A 32 7.60 -9.68 -10.97
C ASN A 32 8.48 -10.02 -12.16
N SER A 33 8.08 -9.67 -13.38
CA SER A 33 8.89 -9.91 -14.59
C SER A 33 10.14 -9.02 -14.64
N PHE A 34 10.15 -7.89 -13.95
CA PHE A 34 11.31 -6.99 -13.89
C PHE A 34 12.33 -7.37 -12.82
N LEU A 35 11.92 -8.08 -11.77
CA LEU A 35 12.79 -8.42 -10.62
C LEU A 35 14.12 -9.08 -11.00
N PRO A 36 14.20 -10.02 -11.98
CA PRO A 36 15.47 -10.65 -12.35
C PRO A 36 16.50 -9.69 -12.99
N TYR A 37 16.06 -8.50 -13.42
CA TYR A 37 16.92 -7.50 -14.08
C TYR A 37 17.39 -6.41 -13.12
N LEU A 38 16.96 -6.43 -11.87
CA LEU A 38 17.35 -5.48 -10.84
C LEU A 38 18.64 -5.93 -10.14
N THR A 39 19.44 -4.95 -9.71
CA THR A 39 20.60 -5.22 -8.86
C THR A 39 20.16 -5.51 -7.42
N ASN A 40 21.07 -6.05 -6.62
CA ASN A 40 20.79 -6.28 -5.19
C ASN A 40 20.49 -4.97 -4.44
N ASP A 41 21.11 -3.87 -4.84
CA ASP A 41 20.88 -2.56 -4.23
C ASP A 41 19.46 -2.07 -4.58
N ASP A 42 19.05 -2.17 -5.85
CA ASP A 42 17.68 -1.85 -6.28
C ASP A 42 16.63 -2.70 -5.54
N LEU A 43 16.89 -4.00 -5.38
CA LEU A 43 16.00 -4.91 -4.65
C LEU A 43 15.93 -4.58 -3.15
N THR A 44 17.02 -4.08 -2.58
CA THR A 44 17.07 -3.66 -1.17
C THR A 44 16.24 -2.38 -0.97
N GLU A 45 16.40 -1.39 -1.85
CA GLU A 45 15.62 -0.16 -1.84
C GLU A 45 14.12 -0.45 -2.03
N LEU A 46 13.76 -1.24 -3.06
CA LEU A 46 12.38 -1.66 -3.30
C LEU A 46 11.77 -2.41 -2.10
N GLY A 47 12.56 -3.28 -1.45
CA GLY A 47 12.13 -3.99 -0.24
C GLY A 47 11.82 -3.03 0.91
N GLN A 48 12.64 -2.00 1.09
CA GLN A 48 12.43 -0.99 2.13
C GLN A 48 11.19 -0.15 1.86
N ASP A 49 10.97 0.28 0.61
CA ASP A 49 9.77 1.02 0.21
C ASP A 49 8.49 0.22 0.47
N ILE A 50 8.51 -1.08 0.15
CA ILE A 50 7.39 -1.99 0.42
C ILE A 50 7.14 -2.09 1.93
N LEU A 51 8.19 -2.26 2.73
CA LEU A 51 8.08 -2.35 4.19
C LEU A 51 7.49 -1.08 4.81
N ASP A 52 7.94 0.09 4.35
CA ASP A 52 7.44 1.38 4.82
C ASP A 52 5.96 1.56 4.46
N LEU A 53 5.54 1.12 3.27
CA LEU A 53 4.14 1.12 2.86
C LEU A 53 3.29 0.21 3.77
N PHE A 54 3.77 -0.99 4.12
CA PHE A 54 3.10 -1.88 5.06
C PHE A 54 2.94 -1.22 6.43
N ASN A 55 4.02 -0.69 6.99
CA ASN A 55 4.02 -0.01 8.29
C ASN A 55 3.06 1.17 8.32
N HIS A 56 2.98 1.96 7.24
CA HIS A 56 2.05 3.07 7.12
C HIS A 56 0.60 2.61 7.12
N ARG A 57 0.29 1.53 6.39
CA ARG A 57 -1.07 0.94 6.37
C ARG A 57 -1.47 0.38 7.72
N GLU A 58 -0.57 -0.32 8.40
CA GLU A 58 -0.82 -0.86 9.74
C GLU A 58 -1.12 0.26 10.75
N LYS A 59 -0.34 1.35 10.74
CA LYS A 59 -0.61 2.52 11.59
C LYS A 59 -2.00 3.11 11.33
N LYS A 60 -2.39 3.27 10.06
CA LYS A 60 -3.73 3.75 9.70
C LYS A 60 -4.85 2.81 10.15
N GLU A 61 -4.64 1.51 10.08
CA GLU A 61 -5.62 0.54 10.60
C GLU A 61 -5.77 0.64 12.12
N VAL A 62 -4.66 0.79 12.85
CA VAL A 62 -4.68 1.00 14.31
C VAL A 62 -5.39 2.31 14.66
N GLU A 63 -5.09 3.41 13.97
CA GLU A 63 -5.75 4.70 14.14
C GLU A 63 -7.27 4.58 13.90
N SER A 64 -7.67 3.91 12.82
CA SER A 64 -9.08 3.69 12.51
C SER A 64 -9.79 2.86 13.60
N LYS A 65 -9.16 1.79 14.11
CA LYS A 65 -9.72 0.99 15.21
C LYS A 65 -9.89 1.81 16.49
N LEU A 66 -8.90 2.63 16.84
CA LEU A 66 -8.98 3.53 18.00
C LEU A 66 -10.07 4.59 17.83
N GLU A 67 -10.24 5.13 16.63
CA GLU A 67 -11.30 6.09 16.34
C GLU A 67 -12.70 5.46 16.44
N VAL A 68 -12.87 4.24 15.92
CA VAL A 68 -14.11 3.47 16.10
C VAL A 68 -14.39 3.20 17.58
N GLU A 69 -13.38 2.80 18.36
CA GLU A 69 -13.54 2.53 19.80
C GLU A 69 -13.96 3.79 20.57
N LYS A 70 -13.35 4.95 20.27
CA LYS A 70 -13.75 6.24 20.87
C LYS A 70 -15.21 6.60 20.60
N HIS A 71 -15.72 6.25 19.43
CA HIS A 71 -17.07 6.61 18.99
C HIS A 71 -18.09 5.46 19.13
N SER A 72 -17.70 4.31 19.72
CA SER A 72 -18.57 3.16 19.92
C SER A 72 -19.35 3.27 21.22
N TRP A 73 -20.66 2.98 21.17
CA TRP A 73 -21.52 2.96 22.35
C TRP A 73 -21.27 1.70 23.21
N PRO A 74 -21.31 1.81 24.55
CA PRO A 74 -21.37 3.05 25.31
C PRO A 74 -20.02 3.77 25.28
N TYR A 75 -20.04 5.09 25.08
CA TYR A 75 -18.81 5.87 24.98
C TYR A 75 -17.91 5.63 26.20
N PRO A 76 -16.58 5.56 26.03
CA PRO A 76 -15.68 5.18 27.13
C PRO A 76 -15.80 6.04 28.41
N ASP A 77 -16.22 7.30 28.28
CA ASP A 77 -16.50 8.24 29.36
C ASP A 77 -17.83 7.97 30.09
N THR A 78 -18.80 7.34 29.42
CA THR A 78 -20.08 6.90 30.03
C THR A 78 -19.93 5.64 30.90
N LYS A 79 -18.83 4.88 30.76
CA LYS A 79 -18.58 3.64 31.54
C LYS A 79 -18.14 3.89 32.99
N LYS A 80 -17.69 5.09 33.36
CA LYS A 80 -17.14 5.41 34.69
C LYS A 80 -18.14 6.07 35.66
N GLN A 81 -19.42 6.14 35.31
CA GLN A 81 -20.44 6.88 36.09
C GLN A 81 -21.30 5.99 37.00
N ILE A 82 -20.82 4.81 37.43
CA ILE A 82 -21.54 3.93 38.37
C ILE A 82 -20.71 3.71 39.62
#